data_AF-L1ILL2-F1
#
_entry.id   AF-L1ILL2-F1
#
_cell.length_a   1.000
_cell.length_b   1.000
_cell.length_c   1.000
_cell.angle_alpha   90.00
_cell.angle_beta   90.00
_cell.angle_gamma   90.00
#
_symmetry.space_group_name_H-M   'P 1'
#
loop_
_entity.id
_entity.type
_entity.pdbx_description
1 polymer ?
#
loop_
_entity_poly.entity_id
_entity_poly.type
_entity_poly.pdbx_seq_one_letter_code
_entity_poly.pdbx_strand_id
1 'polypeptide(L)' 'RVEVMTVDSCQGSEFEHVVLSLVRSNRMGKLGFVKDKQRINVAISRAKKSLVIVGNER' A
#
# COMPACT_ATOMS: atom_id res chain seq x y z
N ARG A 1 -18.30 -1.07 -7.02
CA ARG A 1 -18.21 -0.68 -5.58
C ARG A 1 -16.73 -0.65 -5.24
N VAL A 2 -16.24 0.37 -4.53
CA VAL A 2 -14.83 0.49 -4.17
C VAL A 2 -14.68 0.14 -2.68
N GLU A 3 -13.73 -0.73 -2.36
CA GLU A 3 -13.40 -1.09 -0.98
C GLU A 3 -12.17 -0.29 -0.52
N VAL A 4 -12.25 0.26 0.69
CA VAL A 4 -11.16 1.03 1.29
C VAL A 4 -10.83 0.41 2.63
N MET A 5 -9.60 -0.07 2.77
CA MET A 5 -9.13 -0.83 3.93
C MET A 5 -7.63 -0.61 4.13
N THR A 6 -7.15 -0.91 5.33
CA THR A 6 -5.71 -0.86 5.63
C THR A 6 -5.02 -2.11 5.10
N VAL A 7 -3.71 -2.02 4.88
CA VAL A 7 -2.88 -3.15 4.41
C VAL A 7 -3.01 -4.38 5.33
N ASP A 8 -3.07 -4.17 6.65
CA ASP A 8 -3.19 -5.27 7.62
C ASP A 8 -4.54 -5.99 7.48
N SER A 9 -5.62 -5.26 7.17
CA SER A 9 -6.96 -5.84 6.92
C SER A 9 -7.08 -6.54 5.56
N CYS A 10 -6.23 -6.21 4.59
CA CYS A 10 -6.21 -6.86 3.27
C CYS A 10 -5.53 -8.24 3.25
N GLN A 11 -4.94 -8.69 4.35
CA GLN A 11 -4.15 -9.91 4.36
C GLN A 11 -5.01 -11.13 4.01
N GLY A 12 -4.63 -11.87 2.97
CA GLY A 12 -5.38 -13.05 2.50
C GLY A 12 -6.52 -12.73 1.51
N SER A 13 -6.80 -11.45 1.24
CA SER A 13 -7.73 -11.03 0.18
C SER A 13 -6.99 -10.68 -1.11
N GLU A 14 -7.66 -10.70 -2.25
CA GLU A 14 -7.06 -10.30 -3.53
C GLU A 14 -8.06 -9.51 -4.38
N PHE A 15 -7.57 -8.55 -5.15
CA PHE A 15 -8.38 -7.66 -5.97
C PHE A 15 -7.81 -7.55 -7.39
N GLU A 16 -8.67 -7.34 -8.39
CA GLU A 16 -8.21 -7.18 -9.78
C GLU A 16 -7.33 -5.94 -9.94
N HIS A 17 -7.75 -4.82 -9.34
CA HIS A 17 -7.08 -3.53 -9.39
C HIS A 17 -6.91 -3.00 -7.97
N VAL A 18 -5.69 -2.59 -7.60
CA VAL A 18 -5.37 -2.05 -6.27
C VAL A 18 -4.73 -0.67 -6.41
N VAL A 19 -5.20 0.27 -5.58
CA VAL A 19 -4.56 1.58 -5.39
C VAL A 19 -3.98 1.63 -3.98
N LEU A 20 -2.66 1.65 -3.89
CA LEU A 20 -1.91 1.72 -2.63
C LEU A 20 -1.47 3.17 -2.36
N SER A 21 -1.98 3.76 -1.29
CA SER A 21 -1.50 5.06 -0.79
C SER A 21 -0.45 4.86 0.30
N LEU A 22 0.75 5.40 0.10
CA LEU A 22 1.84 5.34 1.09
C LEU A 22 1.66 6.34 2.24
N VAL A 23 0.78 7.34 2.06
CA VAL A 23 0.34 8.39 3.02
C VAL A 23 1.46 9.29 3.57
N ARG A 24 2.68 8.80 3.73
CA ARG A 24 3.78 9.51 4.37
C ARG A 24 4.38 10.55 3.43
N SER A 25 4.34 11.80 3.89
CA SER A 25 5.02 12.95 3.31
C SER A 25 5.51 13.81 4.47
N ASN A 26 6.82 13.83 4.72
CA ASN A 26 7.39 14.66 5.78
C ASN A 26 8.82 15.06 5.45
N ARG A 27 9.24 16.26 5.88
CA ARG A 27 10.57 16.83 5.57
C ARG A 27 11.76 16.00 6.08
N MET A 28 11.53 15.07 7.01
CA MET A 28 12.58 14.22 7.58
C MET A 28 12.72 12.87 6.86
N GLY A 29 11.95 12.62 5.79
CA GLY A 29 11.97 11.35 5.05
C GLY A 29 11.57 10.12 5.88
N LYS A 30 10.81 10.31 6.98
CA LYS A 30 10.44 9.19 7.85
C LYS A 30 9.38 8.32 7.17
N LEU A 31 9.79 7.11 6.78
CA LEU A 31 8.94 6.11 6.10
C LEU A 31 7.86 5.49 6.99
N GLY A 32 8.06 5.44 8.30
CA GLY A 32 7.10 4.83 9.24
C GLY A 32 6.69 3.42 8.81
N PHE A 33 5.38 3.22 8.58
CA PHE A 33 4.79 1.95 8.13
C PHE A 33 5.44 1.37 6.86
N VAL A 34 5.88 2.24 5.94
CA VAL A 34 6.50 1.84 4.66
C VAL A 34 7.86 1.16 4.86
N LYS A 35 8.50 1.33 6.02
CA LYS A 35 9.78 0.66 6.33
C LYS A 35 9.62 -0.84 6.58
N ASP A 36 8.41 -1.30 6.91
CA ASP A 36 8.12 -2.70 7.15
C ASP A 36 7.97 -3.45 5.81
N LYS A 37 8.99 -4.25 5.49
CA LYS A 37 9.03 -5.04 4.25
C LYS A 37 7.90 -6.06 4.15
N GLN A 38 7.43 -6.62 5.27
CA GLN A 38 6.37 -7.63 5.25
C GLN A 38 5.04 -6.99 4.87
N ARG A 39 4.74 -5.82 5.45
CA ARG A 39 3.54 -5.04 5.13
C ARG A 39 3.54 -4.56 3.67
N ILE A 40 4.68 -4.09 3.17
CA ILE A 40 4.80 -3.72 1.76
C ILE A 40 4.62 -4.93 0.84
N ASN A 41 5.17 -6.09 1.20
CA ASN A 41 4.98 -7.31 0.43
C ASN A 41 3.49 -7.71 0.37
N VAL A 42 2.77 -7.64 1.49
CA VAL A 42 1.32 -7.87 1.51
C VAL A 42 0.62 -6.88 0.58
N ALA A 43 0.88 -5.58 0.73
CA ALA A 43 0.23 -4.53 -0.05
C ALA A 43 0.42 -4.68 -1.58
N ILE A 44 1.63 -5.03 -2.01
CA ILE A 44 1.96 -5.23 -3.43
C ILE A 44 1.28 -6.50 -3.97
N SER A 45 1.30 -7.58 -3.20
CA SER A 45 0.78 -8.90 -3.62
C SER A 45 -0.74 -9.01 -3.66
N ARG A 46 -1.50 -7.98 -3.25
CA ARG A 46 -2.97 -8.03 -3.31
C ARG A 46 -3.53 -7.81 -4.73
N ALA A 47 -2.74 -7.28 -5.66
CA ALA A 47 -3.18 -6.92 -7.01
C ALA A 47 -3.01 -8.08 -8.01
N LYS A 48 -4.07 -8.43 -8.75
CA LYS A 48 -4.02 -9.47 -9.80
C LYS A 48 -3.64 -8.94 -11.18
N LYS A 49 -4.21 -7.80 -11.58
CA LYS A 49 -4.02 -7.22 -12.93
C LYS A 49 -3.21 -5.94 -12.90
N SER A 50 -3.53 -5.01 -12.01
CA SER A 50 -2.82 -3.73 -11.93
C SER A 50 -2.68 -3.23 -10.51
N LEU A 51 -1.51 -2.69 -10.21
CA LEU A 51 -1.19 -1.99 -8.97
C LEU A 51 -0.81 -0.55 -9.29
N VAL A 52 -1.48 0.41 -8.65
CA VAL A 52 -1.10 1.82 -8.68
C VAL A 52 -0.61 2.22 -7.30
N ILE A 53 0.59 2.78 -7.22
CA ILE A 53 1.17 3.24 -5.95
C ILE A 53 1.23 4.77 -5.98
N VAL A 54 0.64 5.40 -4.97
CA VAL A 54 0.66 6.85 -4.78
C VAL A 54 1.47 7.15 -3.53
N GLY A 55 2.52 7.94 -3.68
CA GLY A 55 3.42 8.32 -2.60
C GLY A 55 4.05 9.68 -2.83
N ASN A 56 4.73 10.18 -1.82
CA ASN A 56 5.55 11.37 -1.94
C ASN A 56 7.01 10.98 -2.23
N GLU A 57 7.64 11.66 -3.18
CA GLU A 57 9.06 11.48 -3.52
C GLU A 57 9.99 12.06 -2.44
N ARG A 58 9.51 13.05 -1.68
CA ARG A 58 10.29 13.81 -0.68
C ARG A 58 10.12 13.30 0.75
#